data_AF-A0AAU2QCS6-F1
#
_entry.id   AF-A0AAU2QCS6-F1
#
_cell.length_a   1.000
_cell.length_b   1.000
_cell.length_c   1.000
_cell.angle_alpha   90.00
_cell.angle_beta   90.00
_cell.angle_gamma   90.00
#
_symmetry.space_group_name_H-M   'P 1'
#
loop_
_entity.id
_entity.type
_entity.pdbx_description
1 polymer ?
#
loop_
_entity_poly.entity_id
_entity_poly.type
_entity_poly.pdbx_seq_one_letter_code
_entity_poly.pdbx_strand_id
1 'polypeptide(L)'
;MISTNSGLNWFCTALLAGLPKDAQLAEMRTTVPLGNTGAGYGLGIMSGPLSCGGPYGGHDGAIMGYGIRGAVTDDGRAAANVTVTAVPTDVATTRRVENTADTALCAAKQK
;
A
#
# COMPACT_ATOMS: atom_id res chain seq x y z
N MET A 1 -3.43 15.72 1.28
CA MET A 1 -2.19 15.96 0.52
C MET A 1 -2.50 15.85 -0.97
N ILE A 2 -1.74 16.53 -1.84
CA ILE A 2 -1.78 16.37 -3.30
C ILE A 2 -0.44 15.76 -3.74
N SER A 3 -0.46 14.74 -4.60
CA SER A 3 0.75 14.06 -5.10
C SER A 3 0.46 13.37 -6.44
N THR A 4 1.46 12.66 -6.98
CA THR A 4 1.35 11.77 -8.15
C THR A 4 1.59 10.32 -7.73
N ASN A 5 1.21 9.36 -8.57
CA ASN A 5 1.51 7.94 -8.31
C ASN A 5 3.02 7.71 -8.12
N SER A 6 3.86 8.34 -8.94
CA SER A 6 5.32 8.26 -8.81
C SER A 6 5.83 8.89 -7.51
N GLY A 7 5.24 10.01 -7.08
CA GLY A 7 5.59 10.66 -5.80
C GLY A 7 5.23 9.79 -4.60
N LEU A 8 4.06 9.15 -4.61
CA LEU A 8 3.64 8.21 -3.56
C LEU A 8 4.51 6.96 -3.55
N ASN A 9 4.84 6.40 -4.73
CA ASN A 9 5.77 5.27 -4.84
C ASN A 9 7.12 5.61 -4.19
N TRP A 10 7.72 6.75 -4.58
CA TRP A 10 9.00 7.18 -4.01
C TRP A 10 8.92 7.38 -2.49
N PHE A 11 7.89 8.07 -2.01
CA PHE A 11 7.73 8.35 -0.57
C PHE A 11 7.59 7.05 0.24
N CYS A 12 6.69 6.15 -0.17
CA CYS A 12 6.47 4.91 0.56
C CYS A 12 7.71 4.00 0.51
N THR A 13 8.42 3.94 -0.63
CA THR A 13 9.68 3.20 -0.73
C THR A 13 10.74 3.78 0.21
N ALA A 14 10.93 5.10 0.21
CA ALA A 14 11.89 5.76 1.09
C ALA A 14 11.53 5.59 2.57
N LEU A 15 10.24 5.72 2.91
CA LEU A 15 9.73 5.55 4.27
C LEU A 15 10.07 4.16 4.81
N LEU A 16 9.75 3.12 4.03
CA LEU A 16 10.01 1.74 4.43
C LEU A 16 11.50 1.38 4.37
N ALA A 17 12.31 2.10 3.59
CA ALA A 17 13.76 1.92 3.54
C ALA A 17 14.53 2.61 4.68
N GLY A 18 13.86 3.32 5.61
CA GLY A 18 14.52 3.97 6.74
C GLY A 18 14.65 5.49 6.63
N LEU A 19 13.70 6.18 6.00
CA LEU A 19 13.61 7.64 6.09
C LEU A 19 13.55 8.15 7.55
N PRO A 20 12.76 7.55 8.47
CA PRO A 20 12.87 7.82 9.91
C PRO A 20 13.97 6.96 10.55
N LYS A 21 14.37 7.26 11.79
CA LYS A 21 15.33 6.40 12.50
C LYS A 21 14.73 5.03 12.78
N ASP A 22 15.57 4.02 12.86
CA ASP A 22 15.18 2.60 12.95
C ASP A 22 14.15 2.31 14.04
N ALA A 23 14.31 2.91 15.23
CA ALA A 23 13.36 2.74 16.34
C ALA A 23 11.96 3.24 15.98
N GLN A 24 11.84 4.41 15.32
CA GLN A 24 10.55 4.91 14.86
C GLN A 24 9.98 4.06 13.72
N LEU A 25 10.82 3.57 12.80
CA LEU A 25 10.35 2.69 11.72
C LEU A 25 9.80 1.38 12.29
N ALA A 26 10.45 0.81 13.31
CA ALA A 26 9.99 -0.39 14.00
C ALA A 26 8.62 -0.17 14.67
N GLU A 27 8.42 0.96 15.33
CA GLU A 27 7.12 1.35 15.88
C GLU A 27 6.05 1.50 14.78
N MET A 28 6.39 2.16 13.66
CA MET A 28 5.46 2.29 12.53
C MET A 28 5.04 0.95 11.92
N ARG A 29 5.94 -0.03 11.88
CA ARG A 29 5.69 -1.38 11.34
C ARG A 29 5.02 -2.32 12.35
N THR A 30 4.96 -1.97 13.62
CA THR A 30 4.27 -2.78 14.64
C THR A 30 2.77 -2.64 14.45
N THR A 31 2.13 -3.68 13.92
CA THR A 31 0.71 -3.64 13.52
C THR A 31 -0.23 -4.23 14.55
N VAL A 32 -1.43 -3.68 14.64
CA VAL A 32 -2.60 -4.35 15.25
C VAL A 32 -3.38 -5.10 14.15
N PRO A 33 -3.85 -6.35 14.39
CA PRO A 33 -4.60 -7.12 13.38
C PRO A 33 -5.90 -6.45 12.94
N LEU A 34 -6.19 -6.47 11.63
CA LEU A 34 -7.46 -6.04 11.03
C LEU A 34 -8.36 -7.24 10.78
N GLY A 35 -9.03 -7.71 11.83
CA GLY A 35 -9.88 -8.90 11.79
C GLY A 35 -9.09 -10.16 11.39
N ASN A 36 -9.75 -11.07 10.67
CA ASN A 36 -9.17 -12.37 10.29
C ASN A 36 -8.62 -12.38 8.84
N THR A 37 -8.19 -11.23 8.33
CA THR A 37 -7.77 -11.06 6.92
C THR A 37 -6.29 -11.36 6.67
N GLY A 38 -5.50 -11.47 7.74
CA GLY A 38 -4.04 -11.46 7.66
C GLY A 38 -3.43 -10.07 7.44
N ALA A 39 -4.26 -9.03 7.31
CA ALA A 39 -3.82 -7.64 7.30
C ALA A 39 -3.73 -7.07 8.72
N GLY A 40 -2.91 -6.03 8.87
CA GLY A 40 -2.73 -5.28 10.10
C GLY A 40 -2.49 -3.80 9.82
N TYR A 41 -2.63 -2.97 10.85
CA TYR A 41 -2.44 -1.54 10.76
C TYR A 41 -1.49 -1.07 11.87
N GLY A 42 -0.36 -0.47 11.47
CA GLY A 42 0.62 0.13 12.38
C GLY A 42 0.42 1.64 12.51
N LEU A 43 1.49 2.40 12.72
CA LEU A 43 1.37 3.86 12.82
C LEU A 43 1.33 4.49 11.42
N GLY A 44 0.12 4.56 10.85
CA GLY A 44 -0.14 5.18 9.54
C GLY A 44 0.26 4.34 8.33
N ILE A 45 0.58 3.05 8.53
CA ILE A 45 0.91 2.09 7.47
C ILE A 45 0.05 0.84 7.67
N MET A 46 -0.65 0.44 6.61
CA MET A 46 -1.29 -0.87 6.52
C MET A 46 -0.28 -1.90 6.00
N SER A 47 -0.33 -3.11 6.55
CA SER A 47 0.38 -4.28 6.06
C SER A 47 -0.60 -5.39 5.73
N GLY A 48 -0.35 -6.14 4.66
CA GLY A 48 -1.20 -7.26 4.27
C GLY A 48 -0.53 -8.20 3.27
N PRO A 49 -1.09 -9.40 3.04
CA PRO A 49 -0.54 -10.35 2.08
C PRO A 49 -0.85 -9.93 0.63
N LEU A 50 0.14 -10.00 -0.25
CA LEU A 50 -0.07 -9.98 -1.70
C LEU A 50 -0.61 -11.33 -2.19
N SER A 51 -1.31 -11.33 -3.33
CA SER A 51 -1.83 -12.56 -3.95
C SER A 51 -0.72 -13.54 -4.35
N CYS A 52 0.45 -13.03 -4.73
CA CYS A 52 1.66 -13.82 -5.03
C CYS A 52 2.54 -14.12 -3.81
N GLY A 53 2.09 -13.78 -2.61
CA GLY A 53 2.79 -14.03 -1.35
C GLY A 53 3.76 -12.92 -0.92
N GLY A 54 3.99 -12.90 0.38
CA GLY A 54 4.78 -11.89 1.08
C GLY A 54 3.99 -10.63 1.41
N PRO A 55 4.41 -9.89 2.45
CA PRO A 55 3.72 -8.69 2.89
C PRO A 55 3.99 -7.50 1.94
N TYR A 56 3.01 -6.62 1.85
CA TYR A 56 3.15 -5.27 1.32
C TYR A 56 2.89 -4.26 2.44
N GLY A 57 3.50 -3.08 2.34
CA GLY A 57 3.28 -1.94 3.22
C GLY A 57 2.83 -0.71 2.44
N GLY A 58 1.74 -0.06 2.87
CA GLY A 58 1.19 1.10 2.17
C GLY A 58 0.03 1.75 2.90
N HIS A 59 -0.71 2.59 2.20
CA HIS A 59 -1.93 3.19 2.73
C HIS A 59 -2.89 3.57 1.60
N ASP A 60 -4.15 3.14 1.71
CA ASP A 60 -5.19 3.48 0.75
C ASP A 60 -5.76 4.88 0.99
N GLY A 61 -6.36 5.48 -0.04
CA GLY A 61 -6.93 6.83 0.07
C GLY A 61 -8.35 6.90 -0.47
N ALA A 62 -9.16 7.76 0.13
CA ALA A 62 -10.45 8.17 -0.42
C ALA A 62 -10.74 9.61 -0.01
N ILE A 63 -11.00 10.46 -1.00
CA ILE A 63 -11.53 11.81 -0.83
C ILE A 63 -12.51 12.06 -1.98
N MET A 64 -13.43 13.00 -1.83
CA MET A 64 -14.42 13.31 -2.88
C MET A 64 -13.74 13.50 -4.24
N GLY A 65 -14.12 12.67 -5.21
CA GLY A 65 -13.55 12.66 -6.57
C GLY A 65 -12.28 11.82 -6.75
N TYR A 66 -11.70 11.20 -5.72
CA TYR A 66 -10.45 10.43 -5.83
C TYR A 66 -10.40 9.21 -4.91
N GLY A 67 -10.15 8.04 -5.49
CA GLY A 67 -9.81 6.80 -4.79
C GLY A 67 -8.38 6.37 -5.10
N ILE A 68 -7.63 5.97 -4.07
CA ILE A 68 -6.22 5.56 -4.19
C ILE A 68 -6.06 4.18 -3.58
N ARG A 69 -5.37 3.28 -4.28
CA ARG A 69 -4.96 1.96 -3.79
C ARG A 69 -3.50 1.72 -4.16
N GLY A 70 -2.70 1.25 -3.22
CA GLY A 70 -1.29 1.06 -3.50
C GLY A 70 -0.44 0.72 -2.31
N ALA A 71 0.75 0.21 -2.61
CA ALA A 71 1.70 -0.23 -1.61
C ALA A 71 3.10 -0.38 -2.21
N VAL A 72 4.02 -0.77 -1.33
CA VAL A 72 5.38 -1.18 -1.62
C VAL A 72 5.59 -2.59 -1.07
N THR A 73 6.36 -3.42 -1.75
CA THR A 73 6.78 -4.72 -1.20
C THR A 73 7.65 -4.53 0.03
N ASP A 74 7.63 -5.47 0.97
CA ASP A 74 8.41 -5.35 2.22
C ASP A 74 9.93 -5.26 2.00
N ASP A 75 10.43 -5.81 0.89
CA ASP A 75 11.83 -5.67 0.44
C ASP A 75 12.13 -4.33 -0.25
N GLY A 76 11.12 -3.46 -0.41
CA GLY A 76 11.25 -2.14 -1.03
C GLY A 76 11.45 -2.14 -2.55
N ARG A 77 11.48 -3.31 -3.21
CA ARG A 77 11.89 -3.44 -4.62
C ARG A 77 10.81 -3.04 -5.61
N ALA A 78 9.54 -3.16 -5.24
CA ALA A 78 8.41 -2.83 -6.09
C ALA A 78 7.45 -1.89 -5.36
N ALA A 79 6.95 -0.89 -6.09
CA ALA A 79 5.95 0.06 -5.60
C ALA A 79 4.91 0.31 -6.69
N ALA A 80 3.64 0.27 -6.32
CA ALA A 80 2.53 0.55 -7.23
C ALA A 80 1.45 1.35 -6.50
N ASN A 81 1.11 2.50 -7.07
CA ASN A 81 -0.02 3.32 -6.66
C ASN A 81 -0.96 3.50 -7.86
N VAL A 82 -2.24 3.24 -7.63
CA VAL A 82 -3.32 3.40 -8.59
C VAL A 82 -4.27 4.47 -8.06
N THR A 83 -4.51 5.49 -8.86
CA THR A 83 -5.48 6.55 -8.56
C THR A 83 -6.61 6.49 -9.57
N VAL A 84 -7.85 6.51 -9.10
CA VAL A 84 -9.07 6.65 -9.90
C VAL A 84 -9.76 7.96 -9.58
N THR A 85 -10.33 8.64 -10.58
CA THR A 85 -11.00 9.96 -10.44
C THR A 85 -12.46 9.84 -10.00
N ALA A 86 -12.75 8.85 -9.17
CA ALA A 86 -14.00 8.64 -8.47
C ALA A 86 -13.73 7.79 -7.23
N VAL A 87 -14.50 7.98 -6.16
CA VAL A 87 -14.46 7.05 -5.02
C VAL A 87 -15.32 5.84 -5.37
N PRO A 88 -14.78 4.60 -5.40
CA PRO A 88 -15.59 3.41 -5.60
C PRO A 88 -16.69 3.31 -4.54
N THR A 89 -17.94 3.09 -4.96
CA THR A 89 -19.10 3.04 -4.06
C THR A 89 -19.56 1.62 -3.72
N ASP A 90 -18.96 0.61 -4.33
CA ASP A 90 -19.28 -0.79 -4.11
C ASP A 90 -18.02 -1.65 -3.92
N VAL A 91 -18.19 -2.79 -3.26
CA VAL A 91 -17.10 -3.72 -2.93
C VAL A 91 -16.43 -4.31 -4.17
N ALA A 92 -17.20 -4.63 -5.22
CA ALA A 92 -16.65 -5.25 -6.42
C ALA A 92 -15.74 -4.28 -7.17
N THR A 93 -16.14 -3.02 -7.29
CA THR A 93 -15.31 -1.96 -7.89
C THR A 93 -14.10 -1.65 -7.03
N THR A 94 -14.26 -1.58 -5.71
CA THR A 94 -13.14 -1.39 -4.78
C THR A 94 -12.07 -2.47 -4.98
N ARG A 95 -12.48 -3.75 -5.00
CA ARG A 95 -11.57 -4.88 -5.26
C ARG A 95 -10.91 -4.82 -6.63
N ARG A 96 -11.60 -4.36 -7.68
CA ARG A 96 -10.99 -4.20 -9.01
C ARG A 96 -9.81 -3.23 -9.00
N VAL A 97 -9.95 -2.11 -8.27
CA VAL A 97 -8.86 -1.12 -8.14
C VAL A 97 -7.71 -1.70 -7.29
N GLU A 98 -8.03 -2.37 -6.18
CA GLU A 98 -7.04 -3.07 -5.33
C GLU A 98 -6.24 -4.13 -6.12
N ASN A 99 -6.94 -4.98 -6.88
CA ASN A 99 -6.33 -6.02 -7.70
C ASN A 99 -5.39 -5.46 -8.78
N THR A 100 -5.63 -4.23 -9.25
CA THR A 100 -4.74 -3.58 -10.23
C THR A 100 -3.39 -3.26 -9.60
N ALA A 101 -3.38 -2.77 -8.36
CA ALA A 101 -2.15 -2.52 -7.61
C ALA A 101 -1.44 -3.84 -7.25
N ASP A 102 -2.19 -4.84 -6.77
CA ASP A 102 -1.66 -6.17 -6.45
C ASP A 102 -0.99 -6.84 -7.67
N THR A 103 -1.65 -6.82 -8.83
CA THR A 103 -1.10 -7.36 -10.09
C THR A 103 0.22 -6.68 -10.46
N ALA A 104 0.29 -5.36 -10.34
CA ALA A 104 1.51 -4.60 -10.65
C ALA A 104 2.67 -4.93 -9.72
N LEU A 105 2.40 -5.06 -8.40
CA LEU A 105 3.40 -5.46 -7.41
C LEU A 105 3.89 -6.89 -7.64
N CYS A 106 2.97 -7.81 -7.93
CA CYS A 106 3.31 -9.20 -8.19
C CYS A 106 4.08 -9.41 -9.50
N ALA A 107 3.78 -8.66 -10.56
CA ALA A 107 4.54 -8.72 -11.80
C ALA A 107 6.00 -8.26 -11.63
N ALA A 108 6.25 -7.32 -10.72
CA ALA A 108 7.60 -6.85 -10.41
C ALA A 108 8.42 -7.85 -9.58
N LYS A 109 7.76 -8.67 -8.74
CA LYS A 109 8.41 -9.74 -7.95
C LYS A 109 8.88 -10.93 -8.77
N GLN A 110 8.31 -11.14 -9.96
CA GLN A 110 8.63 -12.28 -10.84
C GLN A 110 9.82 -12.01 -11.78
N LYS A 111 10.46 -10.83 -11.66
CA LYS A 111 11.66 -10.45 -12.39
C LYS A 111 12.89 -10.55 -11.49
#